data_AF-A0A256YSD3-F1
#
_entry.id   AF-A0A256YSD3-F1
#
_cell.length_a   1.000
_cell.length_b   1.000
_cell.length_c   1.000
_cell.angle_alpha   90.00
_cell.angle_beta   90.00
_cell.angle_gamma   90.00
#
_symmetry.space_group_name_H-M   'P 1'
#
loop_
_entity.id
_entity.type
_entity.pdbx_description
1 polymer ?
#
loop_
_entity_poly.entity_id
_entity_poly.type
_entity_poly.pdbx_seq_one_letter_code
_entity_poly.pdbx_strand_id
1 'polypeptide(L)'
;MIRGIAKIVFSSLFIILLSIWLTLYLIENFTTYQNFQKIINIGVQKIASSQFGNLTKEERINLINQYCSFSSYLEIPKNEPLIEKNINISCSELKNKDPLEVISQKISSEIYYKQYNCNFVDCLEENPFYVFSESANSSFNFFEKISLILTILFGILTLVAYKSWDGRLKFFGISFLIVGIYSFLLLNYSDSLTNILLQKFSQIQVEGMDQIVNLIVQLFVSPLELIYKVTLLLGVFLLGLGYFLNYLTFIRAKRKKKK
;
A
#
# COMPACT_ATOMS: atom_id res chain seq x y z
N MET A 1 38.17 9.05 -13.87
CA MET A 1 37.23 9.90 -13.11
C MET A 1 35.78 9.72 -13.56
N ILE A 2 35.44 9.97 -14.84
CA ILE A 2 34.06 9.91 -15.39
C ILE A 2 33.31 8.60 -15.04
N ARG A 3 33.94 7.43 -15.22
CA ARG A 3 33.33 6.13 -14.90
C ARG A 3 33.00 5.94 -13.41
N GLY A 4 33.75 6.59 -12.51
CA GLY A 4 33.47 6.53 -11.07
C GLY A 4 32.22 7.33 -10.73
N ILE A 5 32.13 8.55 -11.27
CA ILE A 5 30.98 9.43 -11.11
C ILE A 5 29.71 8.78 -11.68
N ALA A 6 29.78 8.21 -12.89
CA ALA A 6 28.64 7.54 -13.52
C ALA A 6 28.10 6.38 -12.66
N LYS A 7 28.98 5.58 -12.04
CA LYS A 7 28.55 4.53 -11.12
C LYS A 7 27.77 5.10 -9.95
N ILE A 8 28.30 6.13 -9.29
CA ILE A 8 27.64 6.74 -8.12
C ILE A 8 26.27 7.29 -8.53
N VAL A 9 26.21 8.10 -9.58
CA VAL A 9 24.97 8.75 -10.03
C VAL A 9 23.91 7.73 -10.43
N PHE A 10 24.24 6.77 -11.31
CA PHE A 10 23.25 5.77 -11.76
C PHE A 10 22.82 4.84 -10.63
N SER A 11 23.74 4.52 -9.72
CA SER A 11 23.44 3.70 -8.54
C SER A 11 22.47 4.39 -7.60
N SER A 12 22.72 5.65 -7.27
CA SER A 12 21.85 6.44 -6.39
C SER A 12 20.48 6.62 -7.01
N LEU A 13 20.40 6.93 -8.30
CA LEU A 13 19.12 7.05 -9.01
C LEU A 13 18.37 5.72 -9.06
N PHE A 14 19.06 4.60 -9.30
CA PHE A 14 18.46 3.27 -9.25
C PHE A 14 17.85 2.97 -7.87
N ILE A 15 18.58 3.24 -6.78
CA ILE A 15 18.09 3.02 -5.41
C ILE A 15 16.86 3.88 -5.13
N ILE A 16 16.91 5.17 -5.46
CA ILE A 16 15.79 6.11 -5.22
C ILE A 16 14.56 5.67 -6.01
N LEU A 17 14.71 5.39 -7.31
CA LEU A 17 13.60 4.99 -8.17
C LEU A 17 13.02 3.63 -7.76
N LEU A 18 13.85 2.68 -7.36
CA LEU A 18 13.41 1.39 -6.83
C LEU A 18 12.55 1.58 -5.57
N SER A 19 12.97 2.46 -4.64
CA SER A 19 12.19 2.79 -3.44
C SER A 19 10.86 3.47 -3.78
N ILE A 20 10.86 4.41 -4.72
CA ILE A 20 9.65 5.12 -5.17
C ILE A 20 8.69 4.13 -5.83
N TRP A 21 9.19 3.28 -6.74
CA TRP A 21 8.40 2.26 -7.41
C TRP A 21 7.75 1.29 -6.41
N LEU A 22 8.51 0.74 -5.46
CA LEU A 22 7.96 -0.16 -4.44
C LEU A 22 6.87 0.52 -3.60
N THR A 23 7.08 1.79 -3.23
CA THR A 23 6.09 2.57 -2.49
C THR A 23 4.81 2.79 -3.31
N LEU A 24 4.95 3.17 -4.59
CA LEU A 24 3.80 3.39 -5.48
C LEU A 24 3.03 2.10 -5.75
N TYR A 25 3.73 0.99 -5.99
CA TYR A 25 3.14 -0.34 -6.15
C TYR A 25 2.29 -0.73 -4.92
N LEU A 26 2.79 -0.42 -3.72
CA LEU A 26 2.07 -0.68 -2.49
C LEU A 26 0.83 0.19 -2.33
N ILE A 27 0.94 1.49 -2.62
CA ILE A 27 -0.18 2.42 -2.54
C ILE A 27 -1.25 2.05 -3.59
N GLU A 28 -0.85 1.72 -4.82
CA GLU A 28 -1.75 1.28 -5.88
C GLU A 28 -2.51 0.01 -5.45
N ASN A 29 -1.81 -1.03 -5.01
CA ASN A 29 -2.47 -2.26 -4.58
C ASN A 29 -3.38 -2.02 -3.36
N PHE A 30 -2.95 -1.22 -2.39
CA PHE A 30 -3.72 -0.88 -1.20
C PHE A 30 -5.01 -0.10 -1.53
N THR A 31 -4.94 0.79 -2.52
CA THR A 31 -6.06 1.63 -2.96
C THR A 31 -6.98 0.95 -3.95
N THR A 32 -6.78 -0.33 -4.30
CA THR A 32 -7.74 -1.06 -5.14
C THR A 32 -9.09 -1.22 -4.45
N TYR A 33 -10.18 -1.23 -5.22
CA TYR A 33 -11.55 -1.34 -4.68
C TYR A 33 -11.71 -2.51 -3.70
N GLN A 34 -11.17 -3.69 -4.03
CA GLN A 34 -11.29 -4.88 -3.18
C GLN A 34 -10.59 -4.73 -1.83
N ASN A 35 -9.39 -4.12 -1.81
CA ASN A 35 -8.64 -3.92 -0.57
C ASN A 35 -9.26 -2.79 0.26
N PHE A 36 -9.66 -1.70 -0.40
CA PHE A 36 -10.41 -0.63 0.24
C PHE A 36 -11.74 -1.10 0.85
N GLN A 37 -12.52 -1.90 0.12
CA GLN A 37 -13.78 -2.46 0.61
C GLN A 37 -13.57 -3.34 1.84
N LYS A 38 -12.49 -4.11 1.91
CA LYS A 38 -12.15 -4.89 3.12
C LYS A 38 -11.91 -3.98 4.32
N ILE A 39 -11.20 -2.85 4.14
CA ILE A 39 -10.96 -1.87 5.21
C ILE A 39 -12.29 -1.32 5.72
N ILE A 40 -13.15 -0.85 4.81
CA ILE A 40 -14.45 -0.29 5.15
C ILE A 40 -15.34 -1.34 5.82
N ASN A 41 -15.36 -2.58 5.33
CA ASN A 41 -16.15 -3.66 5.93
C ASN A 41 -15.74 -3.93 7.38
N ILE A 42 -14.43 -4.02 7.66
CA ILE A 42 -13.96 -4.20 9.03
C ILE A 42 -14.30 -2.97 9.89
N GLY A 43 -14.17 -1.75 9.34
CA GLY A 43 -14.55 -0.52 10.03
C GLY A 43 -16.03 -0.48 10.40
N VAL A 44 -16.92 -0.78 9.44
CA VAL A 44 -18.37 -0.86 9.64
C VAL A 44 -18.72 -1.94 10.67
N GLN A 45 -18.10 -3.12 10.60
CA GLN A 45 -18.33 -4.18 11.58
C GLN A 45 -17.96 -3.75 12.99
N LYS A 46 -16.82 -3.08 13.18
CA LYS A 46 -16.38 -2.61 14.50
C LYS A 46 -17.29 -1.53 15.06
N ILE A 47 -17.68 -0.54 14.24
CA ILE A 47 -18.63 0.51 14.65
C ILE A 47 -19.99 -0.10 15.00
N ALA A 48 -20.48 -1.05 14.20
CA ALA A 48 -21.73 -1.74 14.50
C ALA A 48 -21.64 -2.54 15.81
N SER A 49 -20.54 -3.26 16.04
CA SER A 49 -20.29 -3.99 17.29
C SER A 49 -20.22 -3.07 18.52
N SER A 50 -19.67 -1.86 18.39
CA SER A 50 -19.60 -0.92 19.51
C SER A 50 -20.95 -0.26 19.82
N GLN A 51 -21.78 -0.01 18.81
CA GLN A 51 -23.08 0.66 18.99
C GLN A 51 -24.22 -0.31 19.35
N PHE A 52 -24.24 -1.50 18.74
CA PHE A 52 -25.34 -2.46 18.85
C PHE A 52 -24.96 -3.74 19.61
N GLY A 53 -23.72 -3.85 20.08
CA GLY A 53 -23.18 -5.06 20.68
C GLY A 53 -22.81 -6.12 19.63
N ASN A 54 -22.25 -7.24 20.09
CA ASN A 54 -21.85 -8.35 19.23
C ASN A 54 -23.06 -9.22 18.85
N LEU A 55 -23.95 -8.67 18.01
CA LEU A 55 -25.02 -9.43 17.39
C LEU A 55 -24.44 -10.48 16.45
N THR A 56 -25.02 -11.67 16.44
CA THR A 56 -24.73 -12.70 15.45
C THR A 56 -25.22 -12.28 14.06
N LYS A 57 -24.69 -12.92 13.01
CA LYS A 57 -25.13 -12.66 11.63
C LYS A 57 -26.64 -12.87 11.46
N GLU A 58 -27.18 -13.90 12.09
CA GLU A 58 -28.61 -14.23 12.04
C GLU A 58 -29.47 -13.18 12.73
N GLU A 59 -29.06 -12.70 13.92
CA GLU A 59 -29.75 -11.62 14.62
C GLU A 59 -29.77 -10.33 13.80
N ARG A 60 -28.65 -9.97 13.16
CA ARG A 60 -28.59 -8.80 12.26
C ARG A 60 -29.55 -8.93 11.08
N ILE A 61 -29.59 -10.11 10.45
CA ILE A 61 -30.50 -10.39 9.34
C ILE A 61 -31.96 -10.28 9.80
N ASN A 62 -32.30 -10.82 10.97
CA ASN A 62 -33.65 -10.77 11.52
C ASN A 62 -34.10 -9.34 11.83
N LEU A 63 -33.23 -8.53 12.46
CA LEU A 63 -33.51 -7.12 12.73
C LEU A 63 -33.76 -6.32 11.46
N ILE A 64 -32.95 -6.53 10.43
CA ILE A 64 -33.12 -5.84 9.14
C ILE A 64 -34.35 -6.32 8.41
N ASN A 65 -34.66 -7.63 8.44
CA ASN A 65 -35.91 -8.14 7.86
C ASN A 65 -37.14 -7.53 8.54
N GLN A 66 -37.09 -7.33 9.86
CA GLN A 66 -38.15 -6.65 10.60
C GLN A 66 -38.27 -5.18 10.18
N TYR A 67 -37.17 -4.44 10.11
CA TYR A 67 -37.17 -3.06 9.61
C TYR A 67 -37.74 -2.96 8.18
N CYS A 68 -37.32 -3.88 7.31
CA CYS A 68 -37.76 -3.97 5.92
C CYS A 68 -39.21 -4.42 5.72
N SER A 69 -39.91 -4.83 6.79
CA SER A 69 -41.36 -5.05 6.74
C SER A 69 -42.15 -3.73 6.82
N PHE A 70 -41.53 -2.67 7.34
CA PHE A 70 -42.15 -1.35 7.50
C PHE A 70 -41.60 -0.30 6.53
N SER A 71 -40.44 -0.55 5.92
CA SER A 71 -39.80 0.33 4.93
C SER A 71 -39.38 -0.43 3.69
N SER A 72 -39.39 0.24 2.54
CA SER A 72 -38.84 -0.29 1.28
C SER A 72 -37.32 -0.12 1.16
N TYR A 73 -36.75 0.81 1.94
CA TYR A 73 -35.34 1.18 1.87
C TYR A 73 -34.75 1.36 3.27
N LEU A 74 -33.49 0.97 3.44
CA LEU A 74 -32.65 1.39 4.54
C LEU A 74 -31.91 2.66 4.10
N GLU A 75 -32.16 3.76 4.80
CA GLU A 75 -31.50 5.04 4.55
C GLU A 75 -30.31 5.23 5.50
N ILE A 76 -29.12 5.35 4.95
CA ILE A 76 -27.94 5.77 5.70
C ILE A 76 -27.82 7.28 5.53
N PRO A 77 -27.94 8.06 6.62
CA PRO A 77 -27.89 9.50 6.53
C PRO A 77 -26.52 9.96 6.04
N LYS A 78 -26.53 11.07 5.32
CA LYS A 78 -25.36 11.85 4.95
C LYS A 78 -24.46 12.07 6.17
N ASN A 79 -23.15 11.85 5.99
CA ASN A 79 -22.14 12.06 7.02
C ASN A 79 -20.88 12.66 6.38
N GLU A 80 -20.87 13.98 6.22
CA GLU A 80 -19.74 14.69 5.63
C GLU A 80 -18.49 14.60 6.51
N PRO A 81 -17.28 14.49 5.92
CA PRO A 81 -16.98 14.56 4.48
C PRO A 81 -17.04 13.21 3.74
N LEU A 82 -17.37 12.11 4.43
CA LEU A 82 -17.30 10.74 3.91
C LEU A 82 -18.43 10.41 2.92
N ILE A 83 -19.65 10.82 3.26
CA ILE A 83 -20.87 10.50 2.51
C ILE A 83 -21.60 11.82 2.26
N GLU A 84 -21.65 12.27 1.01
CA GLU A 84 -22.23 13.58 0.62
C GLU A 84 -23.74 13.57 0.41
N LYS A 85 -24.32 12.38 0.22
CA LYS A 85 -25.74 12.16 -0.05
C LYS A 85 -26.22 10.93 0.74
N ASN A 86 -27.50 10.88 1.07
CA ASN A 86 -28.07 9.71 1.72
C ASN A 86 -27.89 8.47 0.84
N ILE A 87 -27.43 7.37 1.45
CA ILE A 87 -27.30 6.09 0.75
C ILE A 87 -28.57 5.30 1.00
N ASN A 88 -29.35 5.10 -0.07
CA ASN A 88 -30.58 4.31 -0.01
C ASN A 88 -30.29 2.88 -0.46
N ILE A 89 -30.43 1.92 0.45
CA ILE A 89 -30.26 0.50 0.18
C ILE A 89 -31.64 -0.14 0.11
N SER A 90 -31.99 -0.71 -1.04
CA SER A 90 -33.25 -1.43 -1.18
C SER A 90 -33.29 -2.64 -0.24
N CYS A 91 -34.41 -2.82 0.47
CA CYS A 91 -34.64 -3.99 1.30
C CYS A 91 -34.57 -5.32 0.53
N SER A 92 -34.79 -5.29 -0.80
CA SER A 92 -34.57 -6.46 -1.65
C SER A 92 -33.10 -6.87 -1.73
N GLU A 93 -32.16 -5.92 -1.65
CA GLU A 93 -30.71 -6.19 -1.67
C GLU A 93 -30.23 -6.81 -0.35
N LEU A 94 -30.93 -6.54 0.76
CA LEU A 94 -30.59 -6.99 2.11
C LEU A 94 -31.13 -8.40 2.42
N LYS A 95 -32.10 -8.89 1.64
CA LYS A 95 -32.75 -10.18 1.89
C LYS A 95 -31.72 -11.32 1.88
N ASN A 96 -31.58 -12.00 3.02
CA ASN A 96 -30.67 -13.12 3.26
C ASN A 96 -29.17 -12.80 3.11
N LYS A 97 -28.78 -11.51 3.12
CA LYS A 97 -27.37 -11.10 3.13
C LYS A 97 -27.02 -10.46 4.47
N ASP A 98 -25.74 -10.47 4.85
CA ASP A 98 -25.31 -9.72 6.02
C ASP A 98 -25.46 -8.21 5.74
N PRO A 99 -26.31 -7.48 6.48
CA PRO A 99 -26.54 -6.08 6.19
C PRO A 99 -25.26 -5.24 6.29
N LEU A 100 -24.31 -5.61 7.16
CA LEU A 100 -23.05 -4.89 7.29
C LEU A 100 -22.17 -5.03 6.04
N GLU A 101 -22.22 -6.17 5.36
CA GLU A 101 -21.51 -6.40 4.10
C GLU A 101 -22.10 -5.53 2.98
N VAL A 102 -23.43 -5.47 2.88
CA VAL A 102 -24.12 -4.64 1.87
C VAL A 102 -23.88 -3.15 2.14
N ILE A 103 -23.98 -2.71 3.40
CA ILE A 103 -23.70 -1.34 3.82
C ILE A 103 -22.26 -0.96 3.48
N SER A 104 -21.28 -1.78 3.87
CA SER A 104 -19.87 -1.50 3.59
C SER A 104 -19.57 -1.46 2.09
N GLN A 105 -20.19 -2.33 1.29
CA GLN A 105 -20.07 -2.31 -0.16
C GLN A 105 -20.58 -0.99 -0.76
N LYS A 106 -21.76 -0.51 -0.32
CA LYS A 106 -22.33 0.75 -0.80
C LYS A 106 -21.50 1.96 -0.40
N ILE A 107 -21.08 2.04 0.87
CA ILE A 107 -20.19 3.11 1.35
C ILE A 107 -18.88 3.10 0.54
N SER A 108 -18.28 1.93 0.37
CA SER A 108 -17.03 1.80 -0.40
C SER A 108 -17.23 2.23 -1.86
N SER A 109 -18.34 1.85 -2.50
CA SER A 109 -18.60 2.26 -3.88
C SER A 109 -18.82 3.76 -4.02
N GLU A 110 -19.50 4.38 -3.07
CA GLU A 110 -19.75 5.83 -3.09
C GLU A 110 -18.46 6.62 -2.89
N ILE A 111 -17.51 6.15 -2.07
CA ILE A 111 -16.21 6.80 -1.91
C ILE A 111 -15.30 6.50 -3.12
N TYR A 112 -15.22 5.25 -3.55
CA TYR A 112 -14.27 4.80 -4.57
C TYR A 112 -14.59 5.38 -5.95
N TYR A 113 -15.85 5.31 -6.38
CA TYR A 113 -16.28 5.77 -7.71
C TYR A 113 -16.74 7.23 -7.73
N LYS A 114 -16.48 7.98 -6.66
CA LYS A 114 -16.78 9.40 -6.63
C LYS A 114 -15.98 10.14 -7.70
N GLN A 115 -16.66 11.01 -8.44
CA GLN A 115 -16.01 11.90 -9.39
C GLN A 115 -15.56 13.17 -8.66
N TYR A 116 -14.27 13.49 -8.78
CA TYR A 116 -13.67 14.67 -8.19
C TYR A 116 -13.30 15.64 -9.31
N ASN A 117 -13.74 16.90 -9.19
CA ASN A 117 -13.52 17.94 -10.20
C ASN A 117 -12.26 18.78 -9.90
N CYS A 118 -11.20 18.13 -9.43
CA CYS A 118 -9.93 18.75 -9.07
C CYS A 118 -8.76 17.96 -9.66
N ASN A 119 -7.57 18.55 -9.71
CA ASN A 119 -6.36 17.81 -10.10
C ASN A 119 -5.89 16.95 -8.92
N PHE A 120 -5.04 15.95 -9.21
CA PHE A 120 -4.58 14.98 -8.21
C PHE A 120 -4.03 15.60 -6.91
N VAL A 121 -3.21 16.66 -7.02
CA VAL A 121 -2.63 17.35 -5.85
C VAL A 121 -3.69 18.10 -5.07
N ASP A 122 -4.47 18.94 -5.74
CA ASP A 122 -5.55 19.73 -5.14
C ASP A 122 -6.57 18.83 -4.43
N CYS A 123 -6.97 17.70 -5.06
CA CYS A 123 -7.91 16.75 -4.47
C CYS A 123 -7.36 16.08 -3.19
N LEU A 124 -6.06 15.78 -3.15
CA LEU A 124 -5.44 15.19 -1.95
C LEU A 124 -5.39 16.19 -0.78
N GLU A 125 -5.25 17.48 -1.07
CA GLU A 125 -5.26 18.54 -0.05
C GLU A 125 -6.68 18.82 0.47
N GLU A 126 -7.65 18.90 -0.43
CA GLU A 126 -9.04 19.21 -0.08
C GLU A 126 -9.79 18.03 0.56
N ASN A 127 -9.53 16.80 0.11
CA ASN A 127 -10.23 15.61 0.60
C ASN A 127 -9.27 14.41 0.78
N PRO A 128 -8.90 14.06 2.02
CA PRO A 128 -7.97 12.97 2.27
C PRO A 128 -8.52 11.60 1.82
N PHE A 129 -9.83 11.44 1.67
CA PHE A 129 -10.44 10.21 1.15
C PHE A 129 -10.26 10.05 -0.36
N TYR A 130 -9.87 11.11 -1.07
CA TYR A 130 -9.54 11.03 -2.51
C TYR A 130 -8.48 9.96 -2.78
N VAL A 131 -7.55 9.71 -1.85
CA VAL A 131 -6.50 8.67 -1.98
C VAL A 131 -7.08 7.29 -2.26
N PHE A 132 -8.32 7.01 -1.82
CA PHE A 132 -9.02 5.75 -2.01
C PHE A 132 -9.92 5.73 -3.24
N SER A 133 -9.94 6.79 -4.05
CA SER A 133 -10.77 6.85 -5.25
C SER A 133 -10.17 6.07 -6.42
N GLU A 134 -11.02 5.70 -7.39
CA GLU A 134 -10.60 5.12 -8.67
C GLU A 134 -9.64 6.05 -9.43
N SER A 135 -9.89 7.36 -9.38
CA SER A 135 -9.04 8.39 -10.01
C SER A 135 -7.63 8.42 -9.40
N ALA A 136 -7.53 8.39 -8.06
CA ALA A 136 -6.24 8.33 -7.37
C ALA A 136 -5.52 7.01 -7.67
N ASN A 137 -6.23 5.87 -7.61
CA ASN A 137 -5.66 4.57 -7.95
C ASN A 137 -5.09 4.53 -9.37
N SER A 138 -5.84 5.05 -10.35
CA SER A 138 -5.38 5.19 -11.75
C SER A 138 -4.13 6.06 -11.86
N SER A 139 -4.07 7.15 -11.09
CA SER A 139 -2.88 8.02 -11.02
C SER A 139 -1.67 7.28 -10.42
N PHE A 140 -1.86 6.54 -9.31
CA PHE A 140 -0.81 5.72 -8.70
C PHE A 140 -0.29 4.65 -9.66
N ASN A 141 -1.18 3.96 -10.38
CA ASN A 141 -0.83 2.98 -11.41
C ASN A 141 -0.01 3.60 -12.55
N PHE A 142 -0.38 4.82 -13.00
CA PHE A 142 0.39 5.53 -14.01
C PHE A 142 1.81 5.88 -13.52
N PHE A 143 1.94 6.45 -12.31
CA PHE A 143 3.25 6.78 -11.74
C PHE A 143 4.08 5.54 -11.42
N GLU A 144 3.45 4.45 -10.97
CA GLU A 144 4.09 3.16 -10.71
C GLU A 144 4.77 2.64 -11.98
N LYS A 145 4.05 2.60 -13.11
CA LYS A 145 4.59 2.16 -14.41
C LYS A 145 5.76 3.01 -14.89
N ILE A 146 5.66 4.33 -14.76
CA ILE A 146 6.75 5.24 -15.14
C ILE A 146 7.97 4.98 -14.25
N SER A 147 7.77 4.88 -12.93
CA SER A 147 8.84 4.63 -11.99
C SER A 147 9.51 3.26 -12.24
N LEU A 148 8.74 2.24 -12.61
CA LEU A 148 9.25 0.93 -13.00
C LEU A 148 10.14 1.01 -14.24
N ILE A 149 9.69 1.69 -15.29
CA ILE A 149 10.46 1.88 -16.54
C ILE A 149 11.79 2.58 -16.24
N LEU A 150 11.75 3.66 -15.44
CA LEU A 150 12.96 4.38 -15.04
C LEU A 150 13.88 3.51 -14.16
N THR A 151 13.33 2.74 -13.23
CA THR A 151 14.09 1.81 -12.39
C THR A 151 14.83 0.78 -13.25
N ILE A 152 14.16 0.19 -14.24
CA ILE A 152 14.77 -0.76 -15.18
C ILE A 152 15.87 -0.07 -15.99
N LEU A 153 15.60 1.12 -16.54
CA LEU A 153 16.56 1.89 -17.33
C LEU A 153 17.83 2.18 -16.53
N PHE A 154 17.71 2.72 -15.31
CA PHE A 154 18.86 2.99 -14.44
C PHE A 154 19.53 1.71 -13.93
N GLY A 155 18.79 0.61 -13.79
CA GLY A 155 19.35 -0.72 -13.54
C GLY A 155 20.27 -1.16 -14.68
N ILE A 156 19.84 -1.02 -15.93
CA ILE A 156 20.65 -1.35 -17.12
C ILE A 156 21.88 -0.44 -17.21
N LEU A 157 21.71 0.87 -17.04
CA LEU A 157 22.83 1.82 -17.04
C LEU A 157 23.85 1.47 -15.96
N THR A 158 23.39 1.02 -14.80
CA THR A 158 24.27 0.57 -13.72
C THR A 158 24.97 -0.75 -14.08
N LEU A 159 24.28 -1.71 -14.70
CA LEU A 159 24.92 -2.94 -15.21
C LEU A 159 26.06 -2.64 -16.18
N VAL A 160 25.89 -1.68 -17.08
CA VAL A 160 26.92 -1.24 -18.04
C VAL A 160 28.08 -0.52 -17.34
N ALA A 161 27.79 0.28 -16.31
CA ALA A 161 28.82 1.01 -15.56
C ALA A 161 29.80 0.09 -14.80
N TYR A 162 29.35 -1.08 -14.34
CA TYR A 162 30.18 -2.07 -13.68
C TYR A 162 30.75 -3.09 -14.67
N LYS A 163 32.08 -3.20 -14.72
CA LYS A 163 32.80 -4.04 -15.69
C LYS A 163 32.69 -5.54 -15.39
N SER A 164 32.72 -5.94 -14.12
CA SER A 164 32.78 -7.34 -13.70
C SER A 164 31.45 -7.80 -13.12
N TRP A 165 31.10 -9.07 -13.36
CA TRP A 165 29.88 -9.67 -12.84
C TRP A 165 29.82 -9.70 -11.32
N ASP A 166 30.95 -9.94 -10.65
CA ASP A 166 31.01 -9.89 -9.18
C ASP A 166 30.69 -8.48 -8.67
N GLY A 167 31.18 -7.43 -9.35
CA GLY A 167 30.89 -6.04 -9.02
C GLY A 167 29.42 -5.68 -9.24
N ARG A 168 28.82 -6.15 -10.34
CA ARG A 168 27.38 -5.97 -10.64
C ARG A 168 26.53 -6.60 -9.54
N LEU A 169 26.77 -7.88 -9.21
CA LEU A 169 25.98 -8.59 -8.20
C LEU A 169 26.11 -7.98 -6.80
N LYS A 170 27.34 -7.60 -6.38
CA LYS A 170 27.54 -6.89 -5.11
C LYS A 170 26.78 -5.57 -5.08
N PHE A 171 26.79 -4.83 -6.18
CA PHE A 171 26.08 -3.56 -6.28
C PHE A 171 24.55 -3.73 -6.13
N PHE A 172 23.94 -4.61 -6.93
CA PHE A 172 22.50 -4.87 -6.81
C PHE A 172 22.17 -5.41 -5.42
N GLY A 173 22.99 -6.32 -4.89
CA GLY A 173 22.85 -6.82 -3.52
C GLY A 173 22.83 -5.70 -2.48
N ILE A 174 23.79 -4.77 -2.53
CA ILE A 174 23.83 -3.60 -1.65
C ILE A 174 22.62 -2.69 -1.86
N SER A 175 22.18 -2.48 -3.10
CA SER A 175 21.03 -1.62 -3.40
C SER A 175 19.74 -2.18 -2.82
N PHE A 176 19.47 -3.48 -3.05
CA PHE A 176 18.33 -4.17 -2.47
C PHE A 176 18.40 -4.22 -0.93
N LEU A 177 19.61 -4.36 -0.36
CA LEU A 177 19.81 -4.26 1.09
C LEU A 177 19.49 -2.86 1.61
N ILE A 178 19.96 -1.79 0.97
CA ILE A 178 19.69 -0.41 1.39
C ILE A 178 18.19 -0.14 1.36
N VAL A 179 17.52 -0.50 0.27
CA VAL A 179 16.06 -0.34 0.14
C VAL A 179 15.33 -1.18 1.20
N GLY A 180 15.71 -2.45 1.38
CA GLY A 180 15.12 -3.32 2.39
C GLY A 180 15.32 -2.84 3.84
N ILE A 181 16.53 -2.37 4.18
CA ILE A 181 16.87 -1.86 5.52
C ILE A 181 16.14 -0.55 5.80
N TYR A 182 16.16 0.39 4.86
CA TYR A 182 15.48 1.69 5.03
C TYR A 182 14.00 1.48 5.34
N SER A 183 13.37 0.54 4.63
CA SER A 183 11.96 0.23 4.85
C SER A 183 11.70 -0.58 6.12
N PHE A 184 12.61 -1.46 6.53
CA PHE A 184 12.54 -2.11 7.84
C PHE A 184 12.61 -1.09 8.98
N LEU A 185 13.45 -0.05 8.85
CA LEU A 185 13.48 1.05 9.80
C LEU A 185 12.15 1.80 9.82
N LEU A 186 11.60 2.17 8.66
CA LEU A 186 10.28 2.82 8.56
C LEU A 186 9.17 1.99 9.24
N LEU A 187 9.19 0.67 9.07
CA LEU A 187 8.24 -0.24 9.70
C LEU A 187 8.37 -0.27 11.23
N ASN A 188 9.58 -0.22 11.77
CA ASN A 188 9.78 -0.12 13.22
C ASN A 188 9.32 1.23 13.80
N TYR A 189 9.17 2.25 12.96
CA TYR A 189 8.54 3.52 13.31
C TYR A 189 7.03 3.55 13.00
N SER A 190 6.42 2.41 12.65
CA SER A 190 4.97 2.35 12.34
C SER A 190 4.09 2.80 13.51
N ASP A 191 4.48 2.55 14.76
CA ASP A 191 3.78 3.08 15.93
C ASP A 191 3.79 4.61 15.95
N SER A 192 4.92 5.23 15.57
CA SER A 192 5.03 6.68 15.45
C SER A 192 4.19 7.22 14.30
N LEU A 193 4.17 6.54 13.15
CA LEU A 193 3.30 6.89 12.03
C LEU A 193 1.82 6.78 12.41
N THR A 194 1.46 5.73 13.15
CA THR A 194 0.11 5.53 13.69
C THR A 194 -0.26 6.70 14.59
N ASN A 195 0.61 7.09 15.52
CA ASN A 195 0.36 8.23 16.40
C ASN A 195 0.20 9.56 15.63
N ILE A 196 0.98 9.79 14.57
CA ILE A 196 0.84 10.99 13.73
C ILE A 196 -0.49 10.99 12.96
N LEU A 197 -0.88 9.84 12.40
CA LEU A 197 -2.17 9.68 11.72
C LEU A 197 -3.32 9.88 12.71
N LEU A 198 -3.27 9.22 13.87
CA LEU A 198 -4.25 9.39 14.93
C LEU A 198 -4.37 10.84 15.38
N GLN A 199 -3.26 11.59 15.49
CA GLN A 199 -3.30 13.01 15.83
C GLN A 199 -4.02 13.86 14.77
N LYS A 200 -3.87 13.53 13.48
CA LYS A 200 -4.61 14.22 12.41
C LYS A 200 -6.09 13.82 12.37
N PHE A 201 -6.39 12.53 12.59
CA PHE A 201 -7.76 12.01 12.56
C PHE A 201 -8.55 12.30 13.85
N SER A 202 -7.91 12.47 15.00
CA SER A 202 -8.57 12.81 16.27
C SER A 202 -9.22 14.19 16.26
N GLN A 203 -8.78 15.07 15.37
CA GLN A 203 -9.45 16.34 15.09
C GLN A 203 -10.87 16.15 14.50
N ILE A 204 -11.19 14.96 13.98
CA ILE A 204 -12.46 14.66 13.30
C ILE A 204 -13.53 14.10 14.27
N GLN A 205 -13.23 13.94 15.58
CA GLN A 205 -14.19 13.50 16.62
C GLN A 205 -15.10 12.30 16.25
N VAL A 206 -14.59 11.30 15.53
CA VAL A 206 -15.34 10.09 15.23
C VAL A 206 -15.00 8.98 16.22
N GLU A 207 -15.97 8.57 17.01
CA GLU A 207 -15.85 7.45 17.94
C GLU A 207 -15.50 6.16 17.15
N GLY A 208 -14.44 5.45 17.56
CA GLY A 208 -13.94 4.25 16.86
C GLY A 208 -12.91 4.50 15.75
N MET A 209 -12.52 5.75 15.48
CA MET A 209 -11.52 6.07 14.45
C MET A 209 -10.15 5.46 14.73
N ASP A 210 -9.75 5.35 15.99
CA ASP A 210 -8.47 4.73 16.38
C ASP A 210 -8.36 3.29 15.87
N GLN A 211 -9.48 2.55 15.90
CA GLN A 211 -9.53 1.17 15.45
C GLN A 211 -9.46 1.08 13.93
N ILE A 212 -10.03 2.04 13.21
CA ILE A 212 -9.98 2.13 11.74
C ILE A 212 -8.56 2.51 11.30
N VAL A 213 -7.93 3.49 11.95
CA VAL A 213 -6.55 3.89 11.67
C VAL A 213 -5.58 2.73 11.93
N ASN A 214 -5.72 2.02 13.05
CA ASN A 214 -4.91 0.83 13.32
C ASN A 214 -5.07 -0.25 12.24
N LEU A 215 -6.28 -0.45 11.71
CA LEU A 215 -6.53 -1.39 10.63
C LEU A 215 -5.94 -0.93 9.29
N ILE A 216 -6.07 0.35 8.96
CA ILE A 216 -5.45 0.97 7.78
C ILE A 216 -3.93 0.76 7.84
N VAL A 217 -3.33 1.06 9.00
CA VAL A 217 -1.90 0.85 9.22
C VAL A 217 -1.57 -0.63 9.07
N GLN A 218 -2.28 -1.56 9.72
CA GLN A 218 -2.00 -3.00 9.61
C GLN A 218 -2.10 -3.53 8.17
N LEU A 219 -3.14 -3.13 7.43
CA LEU A 219 -3.38 -3.57 6.06
C LEU A 219 -2.39 -2.96 5.07
N PHE A 220 -1.83 -1.78 5.37
CA PHE A 220 -0.77 -1.17 4.59
C PHE A 220 0.62 -1.73 4.95
N VAL A 221 0.91 -1.86 6.25
CA VAL A 221 2.21 -2.30 6.81
C VAL A 221 2.47 -3.77 6.55
N SER A 222 1.48 -4.65 6.65
CA SER A 222 1.73 -6.10 6.51
C SER A 222 2.22 -6.51 5.11
N PRO A 223 1.60 -6.11 3.98
CA PRO A 223 2.13 -6.37 2.65
C PRO A 223 3.49 -5.70 2.42
N LEU A 224 3.66 -4.51 2.97
CA LEU A 224 4.88 -3.70 2.90
C LEU A 224 6.05 -4.43 3.56
N GLU A 225 5.84 -5.01 4.74
CA GLU A 225 6.81 -5.83 5.45
C GLU A 225 7.25 -7.06 4.64
N LEU A 226 6.30 -7.77 4.01
CA LEU A 226 6.62 -8.93 3.19
C LEU A 226 7.51 -8.55 2.00
N ILE A 227 7.13 -7.52 1.24
CA ILE A 227 7.87 -7.07 0.06
C ILE A 227 9.29 -6.62 0.43
N TYR A 228 9.44 -5.88 1.53
CA TYR A 228 10.75 -5.42 1.96
C TYR A 228 11.62 -6.54 2.56
N LYS A 229 11.03 -7.53 3.25
CA LYS A 229 11.75 -8.75 3.66
C LYS A 229 12.27 -9.52 2.45
N VAL A 230 11.45 -9.72 1.43
CA VAL A 230 11.86 -10.39 0.18
C VAL A 230 12.99 -9.61 -0.50
N THR A 231 12.85 -8.28 -0.58
CA THR A 231 13.87 -7.36 -1.11
C THR A 231 15.20 -7.49 -0.35
N LEU A 232 15.15 -7.52 0.98
CA LEU A 232 16.33 -7.69 1.84
C LEU A 232 17.01 -9.05 1.60
N LEU A 233 16.23 -10.14 1.60
CA LEU A 233 16.75 -11.49 1.36
C LEU A 233 17.38 -11.63 -0.02
N LEU A 234 16.75 -11.06 -1.06
CA LEU A 234 17.32 -11.00 -2.40
C LEU A 234 18.64 -10.22 -2.41
N GLY A 235 18.70 -9.11 -1.65
CA GLY A 235 19.92 -8.33 -1.45
C GLY A 235 21.07 -9.14 -0.86
N VAL A 236 20.83 -9.86 0.25
CA VAL A 236 21.80 -10.75 0.89
C VAL A 236 22.27 -11.83 -0.09
N PHE A 237 21.34 -12.46 -0.80
CA PHE A 237 21.64 -13.54 -1.75
C PHE A 237 22.53 -13.05 -2.90
N LEU A 238 22.18 -11.94 -3.55
CA LEU A 238 22.97 -11.36 -4.64
C LEU A 238 24.36 -10.91 -4.17
N LEU A 239 24.44 -10.33 -2.97
CA LEU A 239 25.71 -9.92 -2.38
C LEU A 239 26.62 -11.15 -2.12
N GLY A 240 26.07 -12.21 -1.56
CA GLY A 240 26.77 -13.49 -1.33
C GLY A 240 27.29 -14.10 -2.63
N LEU A 241 26.46 -14.17 -3.67
CA LEU A 241 26.89 -14.61 -5.00
C LEU A 241 28.02 -13.74 -5.56
N GLY A 242 27.93 -12.42 -5.38
CA GLY A 242 28.96 -11.48 -5.78
C GLY A 242 30.31 -11.76 -5.10
N TYR A 243 30.31 -12.00 -3.78
CA TYR A 243 31.54 -12.38 -3.07
C TYR A 243 32.07 -13.74 -3.51
N PHE A 244 31.19 -14.73 -3.71
CA PHE A 244 31.56 -16.06 -4.17
C PHE A 244 32.22 -16.03 -5.56
N LEU A 245 31.66 -15.29 -6.52
CA LEU A 245 32.27 -15.12 -7.84
C LEU A 245 33.64 -14.47 -7.77
N ASN A 246 33.81 -13.46 -6.92
CA ASN A 246 35.11 -12.81 -6.70
C ASN A 246 36.16 -13.78 -6.10
N TYR A 247 35.73 -14.69 -5.22
CA TYR A 247 36.61 -15.73 -4.69
C TYR A 247 37.05 -16.72 -5.77
N LEU A 248 36.13 -17.16 -6.64
CA LEU A 248 36.46 -18.06 -7.75
C LEU A 248 37.41 -17.42 -8.77
N THR A 249 37.23 -16.15 -9.11
CA THR A 249 38.15 -15.43 -10.02
C THR A 249 39.53 -15.30 -9.41
N PHE A 250 39.63 -15.05 -8.10
CA PHE A 250 40.89 -15.02 -7.37
C PHE A 250 41.63 -16.36 -7.41
N ILE A 251 40.95 -17.49 -7.16
CA ILE A 251 41.56 -18.83 -7.25
C ILE A 251 42.09 -19.10 -8.67
N ARG A 252 41.29 -18.78 -9.70
CA ARG A 252 41.69 -18.98 -11.10
C ARG A 252 42.93 -18.16 -11.46
N ALA A 253 43.00 -16.90 -11.01
CA ALA A 253 44.16 -16.05 -11.21
C ALA A 253 45.42 -16.62 -10.52
N LYS A 254 45.29 -17.14 -9.30
CA LYS A 254 46.41 -17.77 -8.56
C LYS A 254 46.91 -19.04 -9.24
N ARG A 255 46.02 -19.87 -9.80
CA ARG A 255 46.41 -21.08 -10.55
C ARG A 255 47.15 -20.75 -11.85
N LYS A 256 46.75 -19.69 -12.56
CA LYS A 256 47.44 -19.25 -13.79
C LYS A 256 48.86 -18.75 -13.54
N LYS A 257 49.15 -18.18 -12.37
CA LYS A 257 50.51 -17.72 -12.02
C LYS A 257 51.48 -18.85 -11.65
N LYS A 258 50.97 -20.06 -11.39
CA LYS A 258 51.78 -21.24 -11.04
C LYS A 258 52.13 -22.11 -12.24
N LYS A 259 51.54 -21.85 -13.40
CA LYS A 259 51.86 -22.50 -14.68
C LYS A 259 52.72 -21.53 -15.49
#